data_AF-A0A9P2WRH5-F1
#
_entry.id   AF-A0A9P2WRH5-F1
#
_cell.length_a   1.000
_cell.length_b   1.000
_cell.length_c   1.000
_cell.angle_alpha   90.00
_cell.angle_beta   90.00
_cell.angle_gamma   90.00
#
_symmetry.space_group_name_H-M   'P 1'
#
loop_
_entity.id
_entity.type
_entity.pdbx_description
1 polymer ?
#
loop_
_entity_poly.entity_id
_entity_poly.type
_entity_poly.pdbx_seq_one_letter_code
_entity_poly.pdbx_strand_id
1 'polypeptide(L)'
;MIALTLDRIAKITRSRLRGSAQPTDTVDGPVVIDSREAAPGSLFVALRGSRVDGHDFAEAAVRAGATAVLCSRPVDAPHLLVDGGDDAVVAALAKLARAVVAELPDADIIGVTGSSGKTTTKDLLAQTLQRIGPTVAPPGSFNNEIGHPLTVLRADQTTRFIALEVAARGVGHIAHLCQIAPPRIGVVLNVGSAHMGEFGSRDTIAQAKGELVEALARGRARRGRRPQRRRRRRHRHGLAHRSASRELRPGPRRRRAG
;
A
#
# COMPACT_ATOMS: atom_id res chain seq x y z
N MET A 1 -6.50 3.37 -5.39
CA MET A 1 -6.00 3.06 -4.02
C MET A 1 -7.16 2.58 -3.16
N ILE A 2 -6.94 2.23 -1.88
CA ILE A 2 -8.07 2.12 -0.94
C ILE A 2 -8.76 3.48 -0.83
N ALA A 3 -10.04 3.55 -1.19
CA ALA A 3 -10.80 4.79 -1.17
C ALA A 3 -10.91 5.36 0.25
N LEU A 4 -10.62 6.66 0.41
CA LEU A 4 -10.67 7.37 1.68
C LEU A 4 -11.31 8.75 1.51
N THR A 5 -12.18 9.13 2.45
CA THR A 5 -12.73 10.50 2.47
C THR A 5 -11.68 11.51 2.94
N LEU A 6 -11.82 12.77 2.52
CA LEU A 6 -10.92 13.84 2.93
C LEU A 6 -10.89 14.05 4.45
N ASP A 7 -12.02 13.89 5.16
CA ASP A 7 -12.03 13.92 6.63
C ASP A 7 -11.19 12.78 7.24
N ARG A 8 -11.25 11.58 6.66
CA ARG A 8 -10.43 10.46 7.13
C ARG A 8 -8.95 10.71 6.88
N ILE A 9 -8.59 11.23 5.70
CA ILE A 9 -7.22 11.61 5.36
C ILE A 9 -6.73 12.72 6.29
N ALA A 10 -7.55 13.74 6.56
CA ALA A 10 -7.23 14.83 7.48
C ALA A 10 -6.92 14.32 8.89
N LYS A 11 -7.72 13.39 9.42
CA LYS A 11 -7.48 12.74 10.72
C LYS A 11 -6.17 11.94 10.76
N ILE A 12 -5.87 11.17 9.71
CA ILE A 12 -4.64 10.36 9.63
C ILE A 12 -3.40 11.25 9.55
N THR A 13 -3.45 12.25 8.68
CA THR A 13 -2.33 13.16 8.39
C THR A 13 -2.16 14.25 9.44
N ARG A 14 -3.20 14.51 10.24
CA ARG A 14 -3.35 15.68 11.15
C ARG A 14 -3.32 17.01 10.38
N SER A 15 -3.91 17.02 9.20
CA SER A 15 -4.08 18.22 8.39
C SER A 15 -5.44 18.88 8.63
N ARG A 16 -5.61 20.10 8.12
CA ARG A 16 -6.89 20.82 8.11
C ARG A 16 -7.42 20.92 6.69
N LEU A 17 -8.72 20.66 6.52
CA LEU A 17 -9.42 20.93 5.27
C LEU A 17 -9.56 22.45 5.06
N ARG A 18 -9.18 22.91 3.87
CA ARG A 18 -9.15 24.32 3.46
C ARG A 18 -9.50 24.46 1.97
N GLY A 19 -9.73 25.70 1.54
CA GLY A 19 -10.23 25.99 0.20
C GLY A 19 -11.67 25.47 0.04
N SER A 20 -11.95 24.86 -1.10
CA SER A 20 -13.25 24.26 -1.41
C SER A 20 -13.40 22.78 -1.01
N ALA A 21 -12.41 22.20 -0.32
CA ALA A 21 -12.41 20.78 0.07
C ALA A 21 -13.57 20.42 1.02
N GLN A 22 -14.37 19.43 0.66
CA GLN A 22 -15.45 18.93 1.50
C GLN A 22 -15.03 17.68 2.27
N PRO A 23 -15.46 17.53 3.55
CA PRO A 23 -15.18 16.34 4.36
C PRO A 23 -15.56 15.00 3.70
N THR A 24 -16.60 15.00 2.88
CA THR A 24 -17.18 13.84 2.19
C THR A 24 -16.54 13.53 0.84
N ASP A 25 -15.73 14.44 0.28
CA ASP A 25 -15.01 14.18 -0.96
C ASP A 25 -14.09 12.97 -0.78
N THR A 26 -13.97 12.16 -1.83
CA THR A 26 -13.27 10.88 -1.76
C THR A 26 -12.05 10.88 -2.67
N VAL A 27 -10.94 10.37 -2.14
CA VAL A 27 -9.74 10.03 -2.90
C VAL A 27 -9.76 8.52 -3.10
N ASP A 28 -9.95 8.08 -4.33
CA ASP A 28 -9.95 6.68 -4.77
C ASP A 28 -8.94 6.41 -5.91
N GLY A 29 -8.37 7.47 -6.50
CA GLY A 29 -7.35 7.46 -7.53
C GLY A 29 -5.91 7.32 -7.01
N PRO A 30 -4.90 7.65 -7.82
CA PRO A 30 -3.50 7.60 -7.41
C PRO A 30 -3.12 8.75 -6.46
N VAL A 31 -2.10 8.52 -5.62
CA VAL A 31 -1.42 9.59 -4.89
C VAL A 31 -0.15 9.95 -5.66
N VAL A 32 0.00 11.21 -6.05
CA VAL A 32 1.04 11.66 -6.97
C VAL A 32 1.78 12.90 -6.46
N ILE A 33 3.04 13.04 -6.83
CA ILE A 33 3.87 14.25 -6.55
C ILE A 33 4.16 15.05 -7.83
N ASP A 34 3.80 14.51 -9.00
CA ASP A 34 3.87 15.18 -10.29
C ASP A 34 2.44 15.50 -10.74
N SER A 35 2.13 16.79 -10.92
CA SER A 35 0.79 17.23 -11.30
C SER A 35 0.37 16.70 -12.67
N ARG A 36 1.32 16.30 -13.53
CA ARG A 36 1.06 15.71 -14.84
C ARG A 36 0.58 14.26 -14.76
N GLU A 37 0.85 13.60 -13.64
CA GLU A 37 0.39 12.23 -13.34
C GLU A 37 -0.96 12.21 -12.62
N ALA A 38 -1.49 13.39 -12.24
CA ALA A 38 -2.80 13.49 -11.63
C ALA A 38 -3.89 12.99 -12.61
N ALA A 39 -4.84 12.26 -12.03
CA ALA A 39 -5.99 11.69 -12.70
C ALA A 39 -7.25 11.88 -11.83
N PRO A 40 -8.47 11.63 -12.34
CA PRO A 40 -9.69 11.65 -11.52
C PRO A 40 -9.53 10.87 -10.21
N GLY A 41 -9.92 11.50 -9.09
CA GLY A 41 -9.87 10.88 -7.76
C GLY A 41 -8.49 10.94 -7.09
N SER A 42 -7.50 11.60 -7.69
CA SER A 42 -6.13 11.63 -7.15
C SER A 42 -5.98 12.48 -5.90
N LEU A 43 -4.96 12.20 -5.11
CA LEU A 43 -4.41 13.13 -4.12
C LEU A 43 -3.06 13.63 -4.63
N PHE A 44 -2.96 14.93 -4.91
CA PHE A 44 -1.69 15.55 -5.27
C PHE A 44 -0.93 15.96 -4.01
N VAL A 45 0.34 15.59 -3.89
CA VAL A 45 1.19 15.91 -2.75
C VAL A 45 2.18 16.98 -3.18
N ALA A 46 1.90 18.21 -2.77
CA ALA A 46 2.73 19.37 -3.09
C ALA A 46 3.95 19.40 -2.17
N LEU A 47 5.13 19.26 -2.76
CA LEU A 47 6.43 19.35 -2.10
C LEU A 47 7.31 20.31 -2.88
N ARG A 48 8.14 21.07 -2.19
CA ARG A 48 9.16 21.92 -2.80
C ARG A 48 10.32 21.05 -3.28
N GLY A 49 10.53 21.05 -4.59
CA GLY A 49 11.70 20.45 -5.21
C GLY A 49 12.89 21.41 -5.23
N SER A 50 14.03 20.92 -5.74
CA SER A 50 15.24 21.74 -5.93
C SER A 50 15.12 22.79 -7.04
N ARG A 51 14.16 22.62 -7.96
CA ARG A 51 13.97 23.49 -9.13
C ARG A 51 12.61 24.18 -9.16
N VAL A 52 11.58 23.54 -8.62
CA VAL A 52 10.19 24.00 -8.70
C VAL A 52 9.49 23.75 -7.37
N ASP A 53 8.54 24.60 -7.01
CA ASP A 53 7.67 24.39 -5.85
C ASP A 53 6.39 23.68 -6.29
N GLY A 54 6.14 22.47 -5.78
CA GLY A 54 4.97 21.67 -6.10
C GLY A 54 3.64 22.38 -5.80
N HIS A 55 3.64 23.30 -4.84
CA HIS A 55 2.46 24.08 -4.48
C HIS A 55 1.94 24.94 -5.63
N ASP A 56 2.83 25.40 -6.52
CA ASP A 56 2.46 26.23 -7.67
C ASP A 56 1.69 25.43 -8.74
N PHE A 57 1.69 24.10 -8.64
CA PHE A 57 0.97 23.20 -9.56
C PHE A 57 -0.34 22.67 -8.98
N ALA A 58 -0.79 23.18 -7.83
CA ALA A 58 -2.01 22.73 -7.15
C ALA A 58 -3.26 22.82 -8.06
N GLU A 59 -3.48 23.98 -8.68
CA GLU A 59 -4.61 24.19 -9.59
C GLU A 59 -4.52 23.29 -10.83
N ALA A 60 -3.31 23.13 -11.38
CA ALA A 60 -3.07 22.25 -12.52
C ALA A 60 -3.40 20.77 -12.20
N ALA A 61 -3.02 20.29 -11.00
CA ALA A 61 -3.32 18.94 -10.56
C ALA A 61 -4.83 18.72 -10.37
N VAL A 62 -5.54 19.69 -9.78
CA VAL A 62 -7.01 19.61 -9.60
C VAL A 62 -7.73 19.64 -10.94
N ARG A 63 -7.28 20.48 -11.88
CA ARG A 63 -7.80 20.49 -13.25
C ARG A 63 -7.56 19.18 -14.00
N ALA A 64 -6.48 18.46 -13.66
CA ALA A 64 -6.21 17.11 -14.17
C ALA A 64 -7.00 16.00 -13.43
N GLY A 65 -7.79 16.35 -12.41
CA GLY A 65 -8.72 15.44 -11.73
C GLY A 65 -8.36 15.10 -10.29
N ALA A 66 -7.32 15.70 -9.70
CA ALA A 66 -7.05 15.52 -8.28
C ALA A 66 -8.22 16.05 -7.43
N THR A 67 -8.71 15.23 -6.51
CA THR A 67 -9.76 15.59 -5.55
C THR A 67 -9.27 16.68 -4.60
N ALA A 68 -8.01 16.59 -4.17
CA ALA A 68 -7.41 17.56 -3.26
C ALA A 68 -5.88 17.58 -3.36
N VAL A 69 -5.29 18.57 -2.71
CA VAL A 69 -3.84 18.74 -2.56
C VAL A 69 -3.43 18.56 -1.09
N LEU A 70 -2.45 17.72 -0.78
CA LEU A 70 -1.76 17.68 0.51
C LEU A 70 -0.56 18.62 0.45
N CYS A 71 -0.53 19.64 1.30
CA CYS A 71 0.44 20.75 1.19
C CYS A 71 0.83 21.35 2.55
N SER A 72 1.94 22.10 2.56
CA SER A 72 2.47 22.78 3.76
C SER A 72 2.11 24.27 3.83
N ARG A 73 1.61 24.85 2.73
CA ARG A 73 1.07 26.22 2.68
C ARG A 73 -0.28 26.27 1.96
N PRO A 74 -1.10 27.30 2.20
CA PRO A 74 -2.34 27.50 1.46
C PRO A 74 -2.10 27.58 -0.05
N VAL A 75 -3.05 27.01 -0.80
CA VAL A 75 -3.10 27.02 -2.27
C VAL A 75 -4.53 27.29 -2.75
N ASP A 76 -4.68 27.80 -3.97
CA ASP A 76 -5.97 28.12 -4.58
C ASP A 76 -6.66 26.87 -5.19
N ALA A 77 -6.88 25.87 -4.33
CA ALA A 77 -7.46 24.56 -4.67
C ALA A 77 -8.06 23.90 -3.41
N PRO A 78 -8.93 22.88 -3.52
CA PRO A 78 -9.27 22.01 -2.40
C PRO A 78 -8.00 21.40 -1.79
N HIS A 79 -7.74 21.63 -0.50
CA HIS A 79 -6.48 21.16 0.09
C HIS A 79 -6.56 20.74 1.57
N LEU A 80 -5.63 19.86 1.91
CA LEU A 80 -5.28 19.35 3.23
C LEU A 80 -4.02 20.07 3.68
N LEU A 81 -4.17 21.10 4.51
CA LEU A 81 -3.05 21.91 5.00
C LEU A 81 -2.38 21.27 6.21
N VAL A 82 -1.08 20.99 6.11
CA VAL A 82 -0.24 20.44 7.19
C VAL A 82 0.69 21.53 7.72
N ASP A 83 0.72 21.71 9.05
CA ASP A 83 1.69 22.62 9.68
C ASP A 83 3.06 21.96 9.83
N GLY A 84 4.13 22.76 9.69
CA GLY A 84 5.51 22.32 9.90
C GLY A 84 6.32 22.10 8.62
N GLY A 85 5.89 22.67 7.49
CA GLY A 85 6.64 22.63 6.24
C GLY A 85 6.56 21.27 5.53
N ASP A 86 7.42 21.09 4.53
CA ASP A 86 7.38 19.91 3.66
C ASP A 86 7.77 18.62 4.37
N ASP A 87 8.64 18.69 5.39
CA ASP A 87 8.94 17.54 6.24
C ASP A 87 7.69 17.00 6.94
N ALA A 88 6.78 17.90 7.34
CA ALA A 88 5.50 17.51 7.92
C ALA A 88 4.56 16.91 6.86
N VAL A 89 4.62 17.38 5.61
CA VAL A 89 3.88 16.78 4.47
C VAL A 89 4.41 15.37 4.15
N VAL A 90 5.73 15.16 4.13
CA VAL A 90 6.34 13.84 3.98
C VAL A 90 5.93 12.92 5.13
N ALA A 91 5.95 13.41 6.37
CA ALA A 91 5.48 12.66 7.53
C ALA A 91 3.97 12.34 7.46
N ALA A 92 3.15 13.24 6.93
CA ALA A 92 1.73 13.01 6.67
C ALA A 92 1.53 11.92 5.61
N LEU A 93 2.28 11.96 4.51
CA LEU A 93 2.28 10.94 3.46
C LEU A 93 2.65 9.56 4.01
N ALA A 94 3.68 9.49 4.86
CA ALA A 94 4.09 8.28 5.56
C ALA A 94 2.98 7.72 6.48
N LYS A 95 2.28 8.58 7.24
CA LYS A 95 1.12 8.17 8.07
C LYS A 95 -0.02 7.63 7.23
N LEU A 96 -0.29 8.26 6.09
CA LEU A 96 -1.34 7.83 5.16
C LEU A 96 -1.04 6.44 4.60
N ALA A 97 0.19 6.21 4.11
CA ALA A 97 0.64 4.89 3.65
C ALA A 97 0.55 3.83 4.75
N ARG A 98 0.95 4.17 5.99
CA ARG A 98 0.85 3.26 7.13
C ARG A 98 -0.59 2.90 7.47
N ALA A 99 -1.52 3.84 7.35
CA ALA A 99 -2.94 3.58 7.56
C ALA A 99 -3.49 2.62 6.50
N VAL A 100 -3.13 2.81 5.22
CA VAL A 100 -3.49 1.88 4.14
C VAL A 100 -2.96 0.47 4.39
N VAL A 101 -1.71 0.32 4.84
CA VAL A 101 -1.15 -0.99 5.21
C VAL A 101 -1.93 -1.65 6.35
N ALA A 102 -2.44 -0.88 7.31
CA ALA A 102 -3.21 -1.42 8.42
C ALA A 102 -4.55 -2.03 7.96
N GLU A 103 -5.12 -1.55 6.86
CA GLU A 103 -6.31 -2.10 6.20
C GLU A 103 -6.02 -3.37 5.37
N LEU A 104 -4.74 -3.75 5.22
CA LEU A 104 -4.29 -4.92 4.46
C LEU A 104 -3.64 -6.00 5.36
N PRO A 105 -4.39 -6.55 6.35
CA PRO A 105 -3.85 -7.46 7.35
C PRO A 105 -3.38 -8.80 6.78
N ASP A 106 -3.72 -9.11 5.52
CA ASP A 106 -3.37 -10.35 4.82
C ASP A 106 -2.31 -10.15 3.73
N ALA A 107 -2.06 -8.92 3.26
CA ALA A 107 -1.04 -8.64 2.24
C ALA A 107 0.39 -8.92 2.72
N ASP A 108 1.17 -9.68 1.95
CA ASP A 108 2.56 -9.95 2.27
C ASP A 108 3.45 -8.83 1.73
N ILE A 109 3.96 -8.03 2.66
CA ILE A 109 4.90 -6.94 2.41
C ILE A 109 6.31 -7.52 2.45
N ILE A 110 7.05 -7.33 1.37
CA ILE A 110 8.40 -7.84 1.19
C ILE A 110 9.35 -6.64 1.10
N GLY A 111 10.26 -6.53 2.06
CA GLY A 111 11.33 -5.53 2.02
C GLY A 111 12.60 -6.11 1.41
N VAL A 112 13.19 -5.42 0.43
CA VAL A 112 14.45 -5.80 -0.20
C VAL A 112 15.49 -4.71 0.03
N THR A 113 16.60 -5.06 0.65
CA THR A 113 17.75 -4.16 0.80
C THR A 113 19.04 -4.84 0.34
N GLY A 114 20.06 -4.04 0.10
CA GLY A 114 21.33 -4.48 -0.46
C GLY A 114 22.17 -3.30 -0.91
N SER A 115 23.46 -3.52 -1.09
CA SER A 115 24.36 -2.50 -1.65
C SER A 115 24.16 -2.42 -3.16
N SER A 116 24.07 -3.58 -3.81
CA SER A 116 23.71 -3.74 -5.22
C SER A 116 22.61 -4.79 -5.42
N GLY A 117 21.95 -4.75 -6.58
CA GLY A 117 20.96 -5.74 -7.02
C GLY A 117 19.52 -5.53 -6.53
N LYS A 118 19.26 -4.51 -5.70
CA LYS A 118 17.94 -4.25 -5.10
C LYS A 118 16.82 -4.14 -6.14
N THR A 119 16.99 -3.25 -7.12
CA THR A 119 15.99 -2.96 -8.14
C THR A 119 15.71 -4.18 -9.00
N THR A 120 16.76 -4.87 -9.47
CA THR A 120 16.66 -6.12 -10.25
C THR A 120 15.92 -7.20 -9.48
N THR A 121 16.30 -7.47 -8.22
CA THR A 121 15.63 -8.49 -7.41
C THR A 121 14.16 -8.11 -7.15
N LYS A 122 13.87 -6.84 -6.86
CA LYS A 122 12.50 -6.36 -6.68
C LYS A 122 11.67 -6.56 -7.95
N ASP A 123 12.24 -6.30 -9.14
CA ASP A 123 11.53 -6.48 -10.42
C ASP A 123 11.26 -7.95 -10.73
N LEU A 124 12.25 -8.82 -10.51
CA LEU A 124 12.08 -10.28 -10.66
C LEU A 124 11.05 -10.84 -9.66
N LEU A 125 11.07 -10.36 -8.41
CA LEU A 125 10.06 -10.70 -7.41
C LEU A 125 8.67 -10.26 -7.88
N ALA A 126 8.52 -9.01 -8.32
CA ALA A 126 7.24 -8.49 -8.79
C ALA A 126 6.68 -9.32 -9.95
N GLN A 127 7.49 -9.59 -10.98
CA GLN A 127 7.09 -10.41 -12.13
C GLN A 127 6.67 -11.83 -11.73
N THR A 128 7.36 -12.42 -10.75
CA THR A 128 7.03 -13.77 -10.28
C THR A 128 5.74 -13.77 -9.45
N LEU A 129 5.59 -12.83 -8.51
CA LEU A 129 4.45 -12.73 -7.59
C LEU A 129 3.15 -12.37 -8.30
N GLN A 130 3.21 -11.56 -9.37
CA GLN A 130 2.06 -11.23 -10.21
C GLN A 130 1.38 -12.47 -10.80
N ARG A 131 2.10 -13.58 -11.00
CA ARG A 131 1.53 -14.85 -11.47
C ARG A 131 0.69 -15.57 -10.40
N ILE A 132 0.86 -15.20 -9.13
CA ILE A 132 0.24 -15.85 -7.97
C ILE A 132 -0.86 -14.96 -7.38
N GLY A 133 -0.74 -13.64 -7.48
CA GLY A 133 -1.79 -12.72 -7.06
C GLY A 133 -1.48 -11.25 -7.29
N PRO A 134 -2.46 -10.36 -7.05
CA PRO A 134 -2.29 -8.92 -7.24
C PRO A 134 -1.09 -8.39 -6.46
N THR A 135 -0.18 -7.73 -7.17
CA THR A 135 1.13 -7.34 -6.63
C THR A 135 1.41 -5.87 -6.93
N VAL A 136 1.81 -5.13 -5.90
CA VAL A 136 2.28 -3.75 -6.00
C VAL A 136 3.80 -3.72 -5.88
N ALA A 137 4.45 -3.05 -6.84
CA ALA A 137 5.87 -2.74 -6.81
C ALA A 137 6.12 -1.44 -7.58
N PRO A 138 7.13 -0.62 -7.22
CA PRO A 138 7.38 0.63 -7.92
C PRO A 138 8.05 0.42 -9.28
N PRO A 139 7.74 1.23 -10.30
CA PRO A 139 8.62 1.36 -11.46
C PRO A 139 9.92 2.03 -11.03
N GLY A 140 11.05 1.36 -11.22
CA GLY A 140 12.37 1.90 -10.82
C GLY A 140 12.62 1.89 -9.31
N SER A 141 13.28 2.94 -8.82
CA SER A 141 13.83 3.04 -7.46
C SER A 141 13.09 4.08 -6.62
N PHE A 142 11.96 3.68 -6.04
CA PHE A 142 11.16 4.49 -5.11
C PHE A 142 11.36 3.97 -3.67
N ASN A 143 12.55 4.22 -3.13
CA ASN A 143 13.07 3.55 -1.93
C ASN A 143 13.42 4.51 -0.77
N ASN A 144 12.98 5.76 -0.85
CA ASN A 144 13.18 6.82 0.14
C ASN A 144 11.86 7.21 0.83
N GLU A 145 11.92 8.21 1.71
CA GLU A 145 10.81 8.73 2.52
C GLU A 145 9.60 9.24 1.72
N ILE A 146 9.77 9.55 0.43
CA ILE A 146 8.67 9.97 -0.47
C ILE A 146 8.22 8.80 -1.35
N GLY A 147 9.15 8.15 -2.06
CA GLY A 147 8.81 7.10 -3.02
C GLY A 147 8.24 5.85 -2.37
N HIS A 148 8.72 5.49 -1.18
CA HIS A 148 8.26 4.31 -0.46
C HIS A 148 6.77 4.42 -0.08
N PRO A 149 6.27 5.48 0.58
CA PRO A 149 4.85 5.61 0.85
C PRO A 149 4.01 5.78 -0.42
N LEU A 150 4.48 6.47 -1.47
CA LEU A 150 3.76 6.55 -2.75
C LEU A 150 3.52 5.17 -3.36
N THR A 151 4.52 4.30 -3.30
CA THR A 151 4.41 2.91 -3.75
C THR A 151 3.33 2.16 -2.97
N VAL A 152 3.35 2.27 -1.65
CA VAL A 152 2.39 1.62 -0.74
C VAL A 152 0.96 2.09 -1.02
N LEU A 153 0.77 3.38 -1.29
CA LEU A 153 -0.53 3.98 -1.56
C LEU A 153 -1.17 3.52 -2.88
N ARG A 154 -0.43 2.83 -3.74
CA ARG A 154 -1.00 2.16 -4.93
C ARG A 154 -1.79 0.90 -4.58
N ALA A 155 -1.66 0.37 -3.37
CA ALA A 155 -2.38 -0.82 -2.94
C ALA A 155 -3.89 -0.58 -2.78
N ASP A 156 -4.64 -1.66 -2.97
CA ASP A 156 -6.09 -1.75 -2.81
C ASP A 156 -6.48 -3.02 -2.03
N GLN A 157 -7.78 -3.22 -1.82
CA GLN A 157 -8.32 -4.36 -1.06
C GLN A 157 -8.03 -5.73 -1.67
N THR A 158 -7.62 -5.78 -2.95
CA THR A 158 -7.28 -7.02 -3.64
C THR A 158 -5.79 -7.34 -3.57
N THR A 159 -4.97 -6.37 -3.14
CA THR A 159 -3.51 -6.47 -3.13
C THR A 159 -3.05 -7.61 -2.22
N ARG A 160 -2.40 -8.61 -2.81
CA ARG A 160 -1.88 -9.79 -2.10
C ARG A 160 -0.42 -9.60 -1.70
N PHE A 161 0.37 -8.94 -2.53
CA PHE A 161 1.80 -8.75 -2.34
C PHE A 161 2.19 -7.28 -2.52
N ILE A 162 3.13 -6.81 -1.71
CA ILE A 162 3.75 -5.48 -1.88
C ILE A 162 5.27 -5.68 -1.81
N ALA A 163 5.96 -5.52 -2.93
CA ALA A 163 7.42 -5.64 -3.01
C ALA A 163 8.07 -4.25 -2.98
N LEU A 164 8.79 -3.98 -1.90
CA LEU A 164 9.36 -2.67 -1.61
C LEU A 164 10.89 -2.76 -1.59
N GLU A 165 11.50 -1.90 -2.38
CA GLU A 165 12.92 -1.60 -2.21
C GLU A 165 13.09 -0.69 -0.99
N VAL A 166 14.02 -1.02 -0.11
CA VAL A 166 14.31 -0.28 1.11
C VAL A 166 15.79 0.10 1.12
N ALA A 167 16.06 1.39 0.93
CA ALA A 167 17.41 1.93 0.93
C ALA A 167 17.66 2.77 2.17
N ALA A 168 18.93 2.89 2.55
CA ALA A 168 19.39 3.77 3.62
C ALA A 168 20.52 4.62 3.08
N ARG A 169 20.60 5.86 3.59
CA ARG A 169 21.77 6.75 3.51
C ARG A 169 22.44 6.96 4.88
N GLY A 170 21.85 6.37 5.91
CA GLY A 170 22.31 6.42 7.29
C GLY A 170 21.57 5.39 8.15
N VAL A 171 22.08 5.16 9.36
CA VAL A 171 21.41 4.34 10.38
C VAL A 171 20.08 4.99 10.77
N GLY A 172 19.05 4.18 10.92
CA GLY A 172 17.67 4.54 11.24
C GLY A 172 16.76 4.67 10.02
N HIS A 173 17.31 4.80 8.81
CA HIS A 173 16.52 5.06 7.61
C HIS A 173 15.70 3.82 7.20
N ILE A 174 16.30 2.63 7.20
CA ILE A 174 15.57 1.40 6.88
C ILE A 174 14.53 1.11 7.96
N ALA A 175 14.87 1.33 9.23
CA ALA A 175 13.93 1.22 10.33
C ALA A 175 12.74 2.16 10.16
N HIS A 176 12.96 3.41 9.73
CA HIS A 176 11.90 4.38 9.44
C HIS A 176 10.98 3.88 8.31
N LEU A 177 11.53 3.45 7.18
CA LEU A 177 10.74 2.93 6.06
C LEU A 177 9.94 1.67 6.46
N CYS A 178 10.54 0.78 7.25
CA CYS A 178 9.85 -0.40 7.79
C CYS A 178 8.75 -0.02 8.81
N GLN A 179 8.78 1.18 9.41
CA GLN A 179 7.65 1.67 10.19
C GLN A 179 6.51 2.16 9.29
N ILE A 180 6.78 2.63 8.07
CA ILE A 180 5.74 3.02 7.12
C ILE A 180 5.02 1.77 6.60
N ALA A 181 5.77 0.80 6.09
CA ALA A 181 5.24 -0.48 5.62
C ALA A 181 5.96 -1.65 6.30
N PRO A 182 5.43 -2.14 7.44
CA PRO A 182 6.06 -3.24 8.18
C PRO A 182 6.18 -4.51 7.35
N PRO A 183 7.40 -4.96 7.00
CA PRO A 183 7.60 -6.14 6.17
C PRO A 183 7.25 -7.41 6.96
N ARG A 184 6.80 -8.43 6.23
CA ARG A 184 6.68 -9.82 6.72
C ARG A 184 7.82 -10.71 6.26
N ILE A 185 8.38 -10.36 5.12
CA ILE A 185 9.52 -11.02 4.49
C ILE A 185 10.57 -9.94 4.27
N GLY A 186 11.80 -10.20 4.65
CA GLY A 186 12.93 -9.30 4.42
C GLY A 186 14.03 -10.04 3.67
N VAL A 187 14.61 -9.37 2.68
CA VAL A 187 15.69 -9.88 1.85
C VAL A 187 16.86 -8.90 1.96
N VAL A 188 17.98 -9.37 2.53
CA VAL A 188 19.25 -8.62 2.54
C VAL A 188 20.16 -9.27 1.52
N LEU A 189 20.39 -8.58 0.39
CA LEU A 189 21.13 -9.15 -0.74
C LEU A 189 22.64 -9.22 -0.49
N ASN A 190 23.23 -8.12 -0.03
CA ASN A 190 24.67 -7.99 0.17
C ASN A 190 25.04 -6.75 0.99
N VAL A 191 26.18 -6.84 1.68
CA VAL A 191 26.88 -5.73 2.37
C VAL A 191 28.19 -5.46 1.65
N GLY A 192 28.16 -4.50 0.74
CA GLY A 192 29.28 -4.05 -0.07
C GLY A 192 29.75 -2.66 0.36
N SER A 193 30.30 -1.90 -0.60
CA SER A 193 30.88 -0.57 -0.39
C SER A 193 30.01 0.58 -0.95
N ALA A 194 28.79 0.29 -1.41
CA ALA A 194 27.90 1.34 -1.90
C ALA A 194 27.60 2.34 -0.77
N HIS A 195 27.67 3.64 -1.07
CA HIS A 195 27.48 4.72 -0.11
C HIS A 195 28.52 4.76 1.03
N MET A 196 29.71 4.14 0.89
CA MET A 196 30.75 4.20 1.92
C MET A 196 31.13 5.62 2.36
N GLY A 197 31.05 6.62 1.47
CA GLY A 197 31.27 8.02 1.85
C GLY A 197 30.23 8.60 2.82
N GLU A 198 28.98 8.13 2.74
CA GLU A 198 27.89 8.54 3.65
C GLU A 198 27.90 7.71 4.95
N PHE A 199 28.23 6.42 4.85
CA PHE A 199 28.18 5.49 5.98
C PHE A 199 29.49 5.39 6.77
N GLY A 200 30.61 5.85 6.22
CA GLY A 200 31.95 5.80 6.83
C GLY A 200 32.58 4.40 6.87
N SER A 201 31.81 3.35 7.16
CA SER A 201 32.33 1.98 7.27
C SER A 201 31.37 0.90 6.74
N ARG A 202 31.93 -0.27 6.39
CA ARG A 202 31.12 -1.45 6.02
C ARG A 202 30.29 -1.97 7.18
N ASP A 203 30.74 -1.80 8.41
CA ASP A 203 30.01 -2.21 9.61
C ASP A 203 28.75 -1.35 9.81
N THR A 204 28.86 -0.04 9.55
CA THR A 204 27.71 0.86 9.57
C THR A 204 26.72 0.52 8.44
N ILE A 205 27.20 0.12 7.26
CA ILE A 205 26.33 -0.38 6.18
C ILE A 205 25.62 -1.68 6.63
N ALA A 206 26.34 -2.60 7.27
CA ALA A 206 25.77 -3.84 7.79
C ALA A 206 24.69 -3.56 8.85
N GLN A 207 24.99 -2.65 9.79
CA GLN A 207 24.06 -2.21 10.83
C GLN A 207 22.78 -1.63 10.21
N ALA A 208 22.92 -0.67 9.29
CA ALA A 208 21.77 -0.04 8.64
C ALA A 208 20.91 -1.06 7.88
N LYS A 209 21.53 -2.02 7.17
CA LYS A 209 20.79 -3.10 6.49
C LYS A 209 20.15 -4.09 7.47
N GLY A 210 20.78 -4.31 8.62
CA GLY A 210 20.27 -5.15 9.71
C GLY A 210 18.94 -4.66 10.28
N GLU A 211 18.64 -3.37 10.19
CA GLU A 211 17.35 -2.79 10.62
C GLU A 211 16.15 -3.47 9.97
N LEU A 212 16.29 -3.95 8.72
CA LEU A 212 15.23 -4.71 8.06
C LEU A 212 14.94 -6.02 8.81
N VAL A 213 15.98 -6.72 9.25
CA VAL A 213 15.86 -7.98 9.99
C VAL A 213 15.24 -7.72 11.37
N GLU A 214 15.68 -6.66 12.06
CA GLU A 214 15.09 -6.25 13.34
C GLU A 214 13.59 -5.91 13.22
N ALA A 215 13.20 -5.24 12.12
CA ALA A 215 11.81 -4.90 11.88
C ALA A 215 10.91 -6.14 11.75
N LEU A 216 11.40 -7.23 11.14
CA LEU A 216 10.67 -8.49 11.04
C LEU A 216 10.38 -9.11 12.41
N ALA A 217 11.36 -9.08 13.33
CA ALA A 217 11.20 -9.61 14.68
C ALA A 217 10.09 -8.87 15.44
N ARG A 218 10.06 -7.53 15.34
CA ARG A 218 9.01 -6.67 15.93
C ARG A 218 7.64 -6.95 15.30
N GLY A 219 7.58 -7.19 13.99
CA GLY A 219 6.36 -7.54 13.27
C GLY A 219 5.75 -8.87 13.72
N ARG A 220 6.60 -9.90 13.94
CA ARG A 220 6.17 -11.21 14.45
C ARG A 220 5.65 -11.12 15.89
N ALA A 221 6.33 -10.38 16.77
CA ALA A 221 5.91 -10.18 18.16
C ALA A 221 4.51 -9.54 18.27
N ARG A 222 4.18 -8.59 17.38
CA ARG A 222 2.84 -7.96 17.32
C ARG A 222 1.73 -8.94 16.89
N ARG A 223 2.06 -9.99 16.14
CA ARG A 223 1.08 -11.01 15.67
C ARG A 223 0.77 -12.09 16.70
N GLY A 224 1.73 -12.46 17.54
CA GLY A 224 1.54 -13.45 18.61
C GLY A 224 0.47 -13.05 19.64
N ARG A 225 0.02 -11.79 19.63
CA ARG A 225 -1.04 -11.25 20.50
C ARG A 225 -2.45 -11.24 19.88
N ARG A 226 -2.66 -11.74 18.65
CA ARG A 226 -4.00 -11.83 18.04
C ARG A 226 -4.60 -13.24 18.22
N PRO A 227 -5.81 -13.39 18.79
CA PRO A 227 -6.48 -14.68 18.84
C PRO A 227 -6.75 -15.16 17.40
N GLN A 228 -6.24 -16.36 17.07
CA GLN A 228 -6.47 -17.01 15.79
C GLN A 228 -7.97 -17.25 15.58
N ARG A 229 -8.68 -16.33 14.93
CA ARG A 229 -10.00 -16.62 14.38
C ARG A 229 -9.82 -17.54 13.18
N ARG A 230 -9.71 -18.85 13.44
CA ARG A 230 -9.79 -19.90 12.43
C ARG A 230 -11.16 -19.80 11.75
N ARG A 231 -11.22 -19.15 10.58
CA ARG A 231 -12.38 -19.28 9.67
C ARG A 231 -12.38 -20.69 9.11
N ARG A 232 -12.98 -21.64 9.84
CA ARG A 232 -13.39 -22.93 9.28
C ARG A 232 -14.54 -22.65 8.29
N ARG A 233 -14.22 -22.49 7.01
CA ARG A 233 -15.21 -22.63 5.94
C ARG A 233 -15.65 -24.11 5.94
N ARG A 234 -16.78 -24.40 6.58
CA ARG A 234 -17.49 -25.67 6.38
C ARG A 234 -18.15 -25.59 5.00
N HIS A 235 -17.55 -26.20 3.99
CA HIS A 235 -18.27 -26.57 2.78
C HIS A 235 -19.32 -27.63 3.17
N ARG A 236 -20.59 -27.21 3.29
CA ARG A 236 -21.72 -28.15 3.25
C ARG A 236 -22.03 -28.39 1.77
N HIS A 237 -21.56 -29.50 1.22
CA HIS A 237 -22.14 -30.07 0.01
C HIS A 237 -23.53 -30.62 0.37
N GLY A 238 -24.57 -29.98 -0.15
CA GLY A 238 -25.90 -30.55 -0.22
C GLY A 238 -25.97 -31.48 -1.43
N LEU A 239 -25.89 -32.79 -1.19
CA LEU A 239 -26.28 -33.81 -2.15
C LEU A 239 -27.72 -34.20 -1.84
N ALA A 240 -28.66 -33.70 -2.64
CA ALA A 240 -30.01 -34.23 -2.73
C ALA A 240 -30.20 -34.81 -4.12
N HIS A 241 -29.71 -36.05 -4.33
CA HIS A 241 -30.12 -36.86 -5.46
C HIS A 241 -31.46 -37.52 -5.11
N ARG A 242 -32.56 -37.03 -5.70
CA ARG A 242 -33.80 -37.80 -5.85
C ARG A 242 -33.66 -38.62 -7.13
N SER A 243 -33.50 -39.92 -6.98
CA SER A 243 -33.56 -40.93 -8.03
C SER A 243 -35.01 -41.10 -8.49
N ALA A 244 -35.26 -40.83 -9.76
CA ALA A 244 -36.45 -41.26 -10.46
C ALA A 244 -36.16 -42.60 -11.15
N SER A 245 -36.83 -43.66 -10.72
CA SER A 245 -36.91 -44.91 -11.47
C SER A 245 -38.37 -45.32 -11.61
N ARG A 246 -38.75 -45.43 -12.89
CA ARG A 246 -40.00 -45.94 -13.47
C ARG A 246 -40.24 -47.41 -13.08
N GLU A 247 -41.47 -47.86 -13.40
CA GLU A 247 -42.03 -49.23 -13.46
C GLU A 247 -43.04 -49.52 -12.33
N LEU A 248 -44.26 -50.02 -12.53
CA LEU A 248 -45.02 -50.57 -13.67
C LEU A 248 -46.53 -50.39 -13.34
N ARG A 249 -47.37 -50.09 -14.35
CA ARG A 249 -48.84 -50.20 -14.25
C ARG A 249 -49.29 -51.60 -14.69
N PRO A 250 -50.22 -52.26 -14.00
CA PRO A 250 -51.09 -53.26 -14.62
C PRO A 250 -52.47 -52.65 -14.98
N GLY A 251 -53.00 -53.07 -16.13
CA GLY A 251 -54.14 -52.48 -16.84
C GLY A 251 -55.55 -52.71 -16.23
N PRO A 252 -56.59 -52.18 -16.91
CA PRO A 252 -57.95 -52.13 -16.38
C PRO A 252 -58.70 -53.45 -16.59
N ARG A 253 -59.27 -54.01 -15.52
CA ARG A 253 -60.29 -55.06 -15.63
C ARG A 253 -61.65 -54.43 -15.93
N ARG A 254 -62.20 -54.81 -17.08
CA ARG A 254 -63.62 -54.63 -17.46
C ARG A 254 -64.52 -55.58 -16.68
N ARG A 255 -65.77 -55.13 -16.46
CA ARG A 255 -67.10 -55.83 -16.46
C ARG A 255 -67.94 -55.38 -15.24
N ARG A 256 -69.05 -54.65 -15.48
CA ARG A 256 -70.45 -55.13 -15.70
C ARG A 256 -71.02 -55.75 -14.42
N ALA A 257 -72.26 -55.59 -14.00
CA ALA A 257 -73.49 -54.93 -14.44
C ALA A 257 -74.46 -55.04 -13.26
N GLY A 258 -75.50 -54.21 -13.21
CA GLY A 258 -76.56 -54.26 -12.19
C GLY A 258 -77.10 -52.87 -11.95
#